data_AF-A0A956DXS0-F1
#
_entry.id   AF-A0A956DXS0-F1
#
_cell.length_a   1.000
_cell.length_b   1.000
_cell.length_c   1.000
_cell.angle_alpha   90.00
_cell.angle_beta   90.00
_cell.angle_gamma   90.00
#
_symmetry.space_group_name_H-M   'P 1'
#
loop_
_entity.id
_entity.type
_entity.pdbx_description
1 polymer ?
#
loop_
_entity_poly.entity_id
_entity_poly.type
_entity_poly.pdbx_seq_one_letter_code
_entity_poly.pdbx_strand_id
1 'polypeptide(L)'
;MRHEASRWMGALGFDDFDLYVGGREPSGVKGIADDKPALVVGPDVRAPLDAAGRSAMAREVFALRRGTTAVIHCDDATIASIVVAVCKEAGVNVADPPYAIYKEIERVIHKAMSRRVRKAVVDTCQRVVASGQDAGSWAAAARRSIDRMAVIASGDAASVIDQVVGPPGSPERLALAANVRAKRLLSFVMSSEYLELRRKLGMGVR
;
A
#
# COMPACT_ATOMS: atom_id res chain seq x y z
N MET A 1 -1.93 -0.78 -22.58
CA MET A 1 -1.56 -1.04 -21.16
C MET A 1 -0.05 -1.19 -20.96
N ARG A 2 0.66 -2.12 -21.63
CA ARG A 2 2.10 -2.35 -21.43
C ARG A 2 2.97 -1.09 -21.37
N HIS A 3 2.89 -0.25 -22.39
CA HIS A 3 3.66 1.00 -22.43
C HIS A 3 3.35 1.94 -21.25
N GLU A 4 2.09 2.03 -20.83
CA GLU A 4 1.68 2.86 -19.69
C GLU A 4 2.24 2.30 -18.37
N ALA A 5 2.12 0.98 -18.15
CA ALA A 5 2.71 0.32 -16.99
C ALA A 5 4.24 0.48 -16.95
N SER A 6 4.91 0.35 -18.10
CA SER A 6 6.37 0.56 -18.20
C SER A 6 6.79 1.97 -17.81
N ARG A 7 6.00 3.00 -18.14
CA ARG A 7 6.28 4.37 -17.70
C ARG A 7 6.21 4.50 -16.18
N TRP A 8 5.19 3.94 -15.54
CA TRP A 8 5.03 3.98 -14.09
C TRP A 8 6.10 3.18 -13.34
N MET A 9 6.37 1.96 -13.81
CA MET A 9 7.42 1.10 -13.25
C MET A 9 8.79 1.75 -13.41
N GLY A 10 9.12 2.25 -14.61
CA GLY A 10 10.38 2.93 -14.88
C GLY A 10 10.56 4.22 -14.07
N ALA A 11 9.49 5.01 -13.89
CA ALA A 11 9.52 6.23 -13.07
C ALA A 11 9.88 5.97 -11.60
N LEU A 12 9.67 4.75 -11.10
CA LEU A 12 10.04 4.33 -9.75
C LEU A 12 11.26 3.40 -9.71
N GLY A 13 12.00 3.31 -10.83
CA GLY A 13 13.30 2.64 -10.90
C GLY A 13 13.22 1.12 -11.07
N PHE A 14 12.16 0.62 -11.72
CA PHE A 14 12.07 -0.77 -12.14
C PHE A 14 12.44 -0.89 -13.62
N ASP A 15 13.50 -1.64 -13.91
CA ASP A 15 14.00 -1.83 -15.27
C ASP A 15 13.32 -2.99 -16.01
N ASP A 16 12.92 -4.03 -15.27
CA ASP A 16 12.17 -5.19 -15.79
C ASP A 16 11.05 -5.58 -14.83
N PHE A 17 9.92 -6.03 -15.40
CA PHE A 17 8.74 -6.47 -14.67
C PHE A 17 7.82 -7.30 -15.57
N ASP A 18 7.02 -8.16 -14.96
CA ASP A 18 5.96 -8.87 -15.66
C ASP A 18 4.63 -8.11 -15.57
N LEU A 19 3.87 -8.13 -16.67
CA LEU A 19 2.55 -7.51 -16.73
C LEU A 19 1.50 -8.53 -17.12
N TYR A 20 0.49 -8.64 -16.27
CA TYR A 20 -0.70 -9.45 -16.49
C TYR A 20 -1.92 -8.53 -16.56
N VAL A 21 -2.83 -8.83 -17.49
CA VAL A 21 -4.12 -8.13 -17.61
C VAL A 21 -5.22 -9.12 -17.25
N GLY A 22 -6.05 -8.79 -16.26
CA GLY A 22 -7.04 -9.69 -15.68
C GLY A 22 -7.08 -9.58 -14.16
N GLY A 23 -7.46 -10.66 -13.49
CA GLY A 23 -7.55 -10.73 -12.03
C GLY A 23 -8.97 -10.59 -11.51
N ARG A 24 -9.11 -10.63 -10.18
CA ARG A 24 -10.41 -10.64 -9.49
C ARG A 24 -11.05 -9.27 -9.34
N GLU A 25 -10.26 -8.21 -9.44
CA GLU A 25 -10.69 -6.83 -9.26
C GLU A 25 -10.68 -6.11 -10.62
N PRO A 26 -11.84 -5.89 -11.26
CA PRO A 26 -11.90 -5.36 -12.62
C PRO A 26 -11.23 -3.99 -12.78
N SER A 27 -11.38 -3.12 -11.78
CA SER A 27 -10.77 -1.77 -11.75
C SER A 27 -9.50 -1.70 -10.91
N GLY A 28 -8.99 -2.85 -10.43
CA GLY A 28 -7.86 -2.91 -9.50
C GLY A 28 -6.50 -2.94 -10.20
N VAL A 29 -5.47 -2.56 -9.46
CA VAL A 29 -4.07 -2.87 -9.80
C VAL A 29 -3.50 -3.58 -8.60
N LYS A 30 -2.65 -4.59 -8.82
CA LYS A 30 -1.98 -5.31 -7.75
C LYS A 30 -0.52 -5.56 -8.09
N GLY A 31 0.36 -5.15 -7.19
CA GLY A 31 1.76 -5.51 -7.23
C GLY A 31 2.04 -6.87 -6.60
N ILE A 32 2.96 -7.62 -7.20
CA ILE A 32 3.55 -8.82 -6.60
C ILE A 32 5.04 -8.57 -6.47
N ALA A 33 5.51 -8.56 -5.22
CA ALA A 33 6.92 -8.41 -4.92
C ALA A 33 7.59 -9.78 -5.02
N ASP A 34 8.58 -9.87 -5.92
CA ASP A 34 9.45 -11.02 -6.10
C ASP A 34 10.78 -10.52 -6.70
N ASP A 35 11.75 -11.42 -6.92
CA ASP A 35 13.03 -11.10 -7.57
C ASP A 35 12.82 -10.37 -8.90
N LYS A 36 11.78 -10.78 -9.65
CA LYS A 36 11.20 -10.02 -10.75
C LYS A 36 9.79 -9.55 -10.35
N PRO A 37 9.56 -8.24 -10.13
CA PRO A 37 8.24 -7.77 -9.73
C PRO A 37 7.22 -7.98 -10.85
N ALA A 38 5.97 -8.18 -10.46
CA ALA A 38 4.86 -8.26 -11.40
C ALA A 38 3.74 -7.27 -11.07
N LEU A 39 3.05 -6.82 -12.11
CA LEU A 39 1.81 -6.06 -12.02
C LEU A 39 0.66 -6.88 -12.61
N VAL A 40 -0.42 -6.99 -11.85
CA VAL A 40 -1.71 -7.48 -12.34
C VAL A 40 -2.65 -6.28 -12.45
N VAL A 41 -3.11 -6.00 -13.66
CA VAL A 41 -3.99 -4.86 -13.96
C VAL A 41 -5.35 -5.38 -14.38
N GLY A 42 -6.39 -4.92 -13.69
CA GLY A 42 -7.77 -5.30 -13.95
C GLY A 42 -8.23 -4.92 -15.38
N PRO A 43 -9.15 -5.71 -15.97
CA PRO A 43 -9.63 -5.51 -17.33
C PRO A 43 -10.31 -4.14 -17.60
N ASP A 44 -10.83 -3.47 -16.57
CA ASP A 44 -11.48 -2.16 -16.71
C ASP A 44 -10.51 -0.99 -16.57
N VAL A 45 -9.26 -1.24 -16.19
CA VAL A 45 -8.21 -0.22 -16.20
C VAL A 45 -7.72 -0.06 -17.64
N ARG A 46 -8.05 1.07 -18.27
CA ARG A 46 -7.75 1.32 -19.69
C ARG A 46 -6.67 2.38 -19.87
N ALA A 47 -5.95 2.30 -20.98
CA ALA A 47 -4.98 3.32 -21.39
C ALA A 47 -5.62 4.25 -22.45
N PRO A 48 -5.39 5.57 -22.40
CA PRO A 48 -4.67 6.31 -21.34
C PRO A 48 -5.40 6.22 -19.99
N LEU A 49 -4.65 6.19 -18.89
CA LEU A 49 -5.23 6.05 -17.54
C LEU A 49 -6.06 7.28 -17.19
N ASP A 50 -7.29 7.04 -16.75
CA ASP A 50 -8.11 8.04 -16.06
C ASP A 50 -7.57 8.34 -14.65
N ALA A 51 -8.22 9.23 -13.91
CA ALA A 51 -7.77 9.60 -12.57
C ALA A 51 -7.72 8.40 -11.61
N ALA A 52 -8.74 7.53 -11.68
CA ALA A 52 -8.85 6.33 -10.85
C ALA A 52 -7.74 5.33 -11.16
N GLY A 53 -7.47 5.07 -12.44
CA GLY A 53 -6.40 4.19 -12.91
C GLY A 53 -5.01 4.73 -12.58
N ARG A 54 -4.77 6.04 -12.71
CA ARG A 54 -3.51 6.68 -12.27
C ARG A 54 -3.30 6.52 -10.77
N SER A 55 -4.35 6.74 -9.97
CA SER A 55 -4.32 6.56 -8.53
C SER A 55 -3.98 5.11 -8.14
N ALA A 56 -4.68 4.12 -8.73
CA ALA A 56 -4.46 2.71 -8.45
C ALA A 56 -3.05 2.26 -8.84
N MET A 57 -2.60 2.63 -10.04
CA MET A 57 -1.24 2.34 -10.51
C MET A 57 -0.18 2.95 -9.59
N ALA A 58 -0.34 4.24 -9.24
CA ALA A 58 0.64 4.93 -8.40
C ALA A 58 0.75 4.34 -6.99
N ARG A 59 -0.37 3.94 -6.37
CA ARG A 59 -0.34 3.28 -5.06
C ARG A 59 0.48 2.00 -5.09
N GLU A 60 0.18 1.13 -6.04
CA GLU A 60 0.80 -0.19 -6.13
C GLU A 60 2.28 -0.11 -6.48
N VAL A 61 2.65 0.66 -7.50
CA VAL A 61 4.06 0.77 -7.89
C VAL A 61 4.88 1.46 -6.79
N PHE A 62 4.32 2.46 -6.11
CA PHE A 62 4.99 3.08 -4.96
C PHE A 62 5.15 2.10 -3.80
N ALA A 63 4.12 1.33 -3.47
CA ALA A 63 4.19 0.34 -2.41
C ALA A 63 5.15 -0.80 -2.75
N LEU A 64 5.19 -1.25 -4.01
CA LEU A 64 6.20 -2.20 -4.49
C LEU A 64 7.61 -1.65 -4.28
N ARG A 65 7.86 -0.41 -4.72
CA ARG A 65 9.19 0.22 -4.57
C ARG A 65 9.61 0.36 -3.11
N ARG A 66 8.64 0.54 -2.20
CA ARG A 66 8.87 0.65 -0.75
C ARG A 66 8.86 -0.68 -0.02
N GLY A 67 8.51 -1.79 -0.66
CA GLY A 67 8.34 -3.09 -0.01
C GLY A 67 7.14 -3.14 0.94
N THR A 68 6.08 -2.38 0.67
CA THR A 68 4.91 -2.22 1.56
C THR A 68 3.58 -2.61 0.92
N THR A 69 3.57 -3.41 -0.15
CA THR A 69 2.34 -3.80 -0.86
C THR A 69 1.30 -4.47 0.05
N ALA A 70 1.72 -5.26 1.04
CA ALA A 70 0.80 -5.86 2.01
C ALA A 70 -0.06 -4.80 2.75
N VAL A 71 0.48 -3.60 2.99
CA VAL A 71 -0.22 -2.51 3.71
C VAL A 71 -1.42 -1.97 2.90
N ILE A 72 -1.43 -2.16 1.58
CA ILE A 72 -2.57 -1.78 0.74
C ILE A 72 -3.75 -2.73 0.97
N HIS A 73 -3.46 -4.03 1.07
CA HIS A 73 -4.49 -5.08 1.02
C HIS A 73 -4.88 -5.63 2.40
N CYS A 74 -4.14 -5.29 3.45
CA CYS A 74 -4.40 -5.73 4.81
C CYS A 74 -4.67 -4.53 5.72
N ASP A 75 -5.57 -4.72 6.69
CA ASP A 75 -5.80 -3.76 7.77
C ASP A 75 -4.62 -3.71 8.76
N ASP A 76 -4.64 -2.71 9.65
CA ASP A 76 -3.52 -2.43 10.57
C ASP A 76 -3.34 -3.57 11.60
N ALA A 77 -4.43 -4.20 12.04
CA ALA A 77 -4.39 -5.32 12.97
C ALA A 77 -3.75 -6.57 12.33
N THR A 78 -4.03 -6.80 11.05
CA THR A 78 -3.45 -7.87 10.26
C THR A 78 -1.96 -7.65 10.06
N ILE A 79 -1.55 -6.43 9.68
CA ILE A 79 -0.12 -6.09 9.54
C ILE A 79 0.62 -6.25 10.87
N ALA A 80 0.05 -5.73 11.97
CA ALA A 80 0.65 -5.88 13.29
C ALA A 80 0.77 -7.36 13.70
N SER A 81 -0.26 -8.17 13.41
CA SER A 81 -0.24 -9.61 13.65
C SER A 81 0.84 -10.33 12.83
N ILE A 82 1.01 -9.96 11.55
CA ILE A 82 2.07 -10.50 10.69
C ILE A 82 3.45 -10.18 11.27
N VAL A 83 3.69 -8.93 11.68
CA VAL A 83 4.98 -8.51 12.25
C VAL A 83 5.31 -9.32 13.50
N VAL A 84 4.37 -9.45 14.44
CA VAL A 84 4.61 -10.24 15.66
C VAL A 84 4.83 -11.72 15.35
N ALA A 85 4.00 -12.31 14.47
CA ALA A 85 4.14 -13.72 14.08
C ALA A 85 5.51 -13.99 13.44
N VAL A 86 5.99 -13.10 12.56
CA VAL A 86 7.31 -13.21 11.94
C VAL A 86 8.43 -13.10 12.98
N CYS A 87 8.34 -12.16 13.92
CA CYS A 87 9.32 -12.03 15.02
C CYS A 87 9.39 -13.33 15.85
N LYS A 88 8.25 -13.91 16.21
CA LYS A 88 8.20 -15.17 16.97
C LYS A 88 8.77 -16.35 16.19
N GLU A 89 8.41 -16.48 14.91
CA GLU A 89 8.98 -17.50 14.04
C GLU A 89 10.50 -17.35 13.91
N ALA A 90 11.01 -16.12 13.92
CA ALA A 90 12.44 -15.82 13.94
C ALA A 90 13.12 -16.06 15.31
N GLY A 91 12.37 -16.48 16.33
CA GLY A 91 12.87 -16.74 17.69
C GLY A 91 13.07 -15.48 18.53
N VAL A 92 12.52 -14.33 18.10
CA VAL A 92 12.55 -13.08 18.86
C VAL A 92 11.34 -13.03 19.79
N ASN A 93 11.59 -12.84 21.08
CA ASN A 93 10.52 -12.81 22.09
C ASN A 93 9.72 -11.50 21.99
N VAL A 94 8.43 -11.62 21.69
CA VAL A 94 7.48 -10.51 21.58
C VAL A 94 6.14 -10.96 22.18
N ALA A 95 5.43 -10.05 22.86
CA ALA A 95 4.10 -10.33 23.39
C ALA A 95 3.09 -10.57 22.26
N ASP A 96 2.11 -11.46 22.48
CA ASP A 96 1.00 -11.65 21.55
C ASP A 96 0.21 -10.33 21.43
N PRO A 97 -0.18 -9.92 20.21
CA PRO A 97 -1.00 -8.74 20.04
C PRO A 97 -2.46 -9.05 20.42
N PRO A 98 -3.23 -8.06 20.91
CA PRO A 98 -4.59 -8.27 21.40
C PRO A 98 -5.64 -8.33 20.26
N TYR A 99 -5.30 -8.96 19.14
CA TYR A 99 -6.19 -9.06 17.97
C TYR A 99 -6.75 -10.47 17.83
N ALA A 100 -8.06 -10.59 17.64
CA ALA A 100 -8.73 -11.88 17.51
C ALA A 100 -8.18 -12.73 16.34
N ILE A 101 -7.75 -12.07 15.25
CA ILE A 101 -7.21 -12.72 14.05
C ILE A 101 -5.79 -13.29 14.23
N TYR A 102 -5.09 -12.92 15.31
CA TYR A 102 -3.66 -13.19 15.46
C TYR A 102 -3.32 -14.68 15.31
N LYS A 103 -4.07 -15.58 15.96
CA LYS A 103 -3.78 -17.01 15.92
C LYS A 103 -3.94 -17.63 14.54
N GLU A 104 -4.85 -17.11 13.73
CA GLU A 104 -4.97 -17.52 12.33
C GLU A 104 -3.74 -17.08 11.52
N ILE A 105 -3.34 -15.82 11.68
CA ILE A 105 -2.17 -15.25 11.01
C ILE A 105 -0.89 -15.98 11.42
N GLU A 106 -0.69 -16.25 12.71
CA GLU A 106 0.43 -17.00 13.26
C GLU A 106 0.55 -18.37 12.57
N ARG A 107 -0.56 -19.10 12.45
CA ARG A 107 -0.60 -20.41 11.76
C ARG A 107 -0.26 -20.31 10.27
N VAL A 108 -0.76 -19.29 9.58
CA VAL A 108 -0.49 -19.08 8.15
C VAL A 108 0.99 -18.75 7.93
N ILE A 109 1.56 -17.86 8.75
CA ILE A 109 2.97 -17.48 8.67
C ILE A 109 3.86 -18.68 8.98
N HIS A 110 3.57 -19.45 10.03
CA HIS A 110 4.32 -20.66 10.36
C HIS A 110 4.40 -21.64 9.18
N LYS A 111 3.28 -21.84 8.46
CA LYS A 111 3.22 -22.74 7.31
C LYS A 111 3.95 -22.19 6.08
N ALA A 112 3.88 -20.88 5.85
CA ALA A 112 4.42 -20.24 4.65
C ALA A 112 5.91 -19.88 4.79
N MET A 113 6.40 -19.65 6.01
CA MET A 113 7.75 -19.13 6.23
C MET A 113 8.79 -20.24 6.12
N SER A 114 9.61 -20.17 5.06
CA SER A 114 10.71 -21.11 4.89
C SER A 114 11.83 -20.89 5.93
N ARG A 115 12.61 -21.94 6.19
CA ARG A 115 13.79 -21.86 7.08
C ARG A 115 14.79 -20.78 6.64
N ARG A 116 14.92 -20.54 5.33
CA ARG A 116 15.80 -19.51 4.76
C ARG A 116 15.33 -18.11 5.17
N VAL A 117 14.04 -17.83 4.98
CA VAL A 117 13.44 -16.54 5.37
C VAL A 117 13.55 -16.33 6.87
N ARG A 118 13.24 -17.37 7.67
CA ARG A 118 13.34 -17.33 9.14
C ARG A 118 14.71 -16.87 9.63
N LYS A 119 15.80 -17.35 9.02
CA LYS A 119 17.17 -16.92 9.35
C LYS A 119 17.47 -15.50 8.86
N ALA A 120 17.00 -15.13 7.67
CA ALA A 120 17.30 -13.84 7.06
C ALA A 120 16.67 -12.66 7.80
N VAL A 121 15.53 -12.86 8.45
CA VAL A 121 14.78 -11.77 9.11
C VAL A 121 15.13 -11.55 10.58
N VAL A 122 15.99 -12.37 11.20
CA VAL A 122 16.29 -12.30 12.64
C VAL A 122 16.78 -10.90 13.06
N ASP A 123 17.80 -10.37 12.39
CA ASP A 123 18.34 -9.03 12.67
C ASP A 123 17.28 -7.94 12.49
N THR A 124 16.44 -8.05 11.46
CA THR A 124 15.35 -7.10 11.22
C THR A 124 14.33 -7.15 12.35
N CYS A 125 13.94 -8.34 12.80
CA CYS A 125 13.01 -8.53 13.91
C CYS A 125 13.57 -7.96 15.22
N GLN A 126 14.87 -8.17 15.49
CA GLN A 126 15.54 -7.60 16.66
C GLN A 126 15.53 -6.06 16.61
N ARG A 127 15.82 -5.45 15.45
CA ARG A 127 15.76 -3.98 15.28
C ARG A 127 14.35 -3.44 15.43
N VAL A 128 13.34 -4.14 14.90
CA VAL A 128 11.93 -3.75 15.08
C VAL A 128 11.57 -3.74 16.55
N VAL A 129 11.88 -4.81 17.29
CA VAL A 129 11.57 -4.89 18.73
C VAL A 129 12.34 -3.83 19.53
N ALA A 130 13.63 -3.66 19.25
CA ALA A 130 14.46 -2.65 19.92
C ALA A 130 13.98 -1.21 19.66
N SER A 131 13.37 -0.95 18.50
CA SER A 131 12.84 0.38 18.17
C SER A 131 11.61 0.77 19.01
N GLY A 132 10.91 -0.20 19.60
CA GLY A 132 9.66 0.03 20.32
C GLY A 132 8.52 0.60 19.47
N GLN A 133 8.65 0.61 18.14
CA GLN A 133 7.63 1.15 17.26
C GLN A 133 6.41 0.23 17.18
N ASP A 134 5.22 0.84 17.25
CA ASP A 134 3.97 0.12 17.04
C ASP A 134 3.73 -0.17 15.56
N ALA A 135 3.62 -1.45 15.21
CA ALA A 135 3.47 -1.90 13.83
C ALA A 135 2.15 -1.42 13.18
N GLY A 136 1.07 -1.32 13.96
CA GLY A 136 -0.21 -0.79 13.47
C GLY A 136 -0.11 0.68 13.10
N SER A 137 0.50 1.49 13.96
CA SER A 137 0.77 2.92 13.72
C SER A 137 1.70 3.14 12.54
N TRP A 138 2.72 2.29 12.38
CA TRP A 138 3.58 2.29 11.20
C TRP A 138 2.79 1.96 9.93
N ALA A 139 1.94 0.93 9.94
CA ALA A 139 1.11 0.54 8.79
C ALA A 139 0.18 1.69 8.37
N ALA A 140 -0.47 2.31 9.34
CA ALA A 140 -1.30 3.49 9.11
C ALA A 140 -0.48 4.66 8.53
N ALA A 141 0.79 4.83 8.93
CA ALA A 141 1.69 5.84 8.38
C ALA A 141 2.12 5.55 6.94
N ALA A 142 2.51 4.31 6.66
CA ALA A 142 2.85 3.85 5.31
C ALA A 142 1.66 4.02 4.35
N ARG A 143 0.44 3.65 4.79
CA ARG A 143 -0.78 3.83 3.99
C ARG A 143 -1.06 5.30 3.67
N ARG A 144 -0.80 6.22 4.61
CA ARG A 144 -0.91 7.66 4.34
C ARG A 144 0.05 8.11 3.24
N SER A 145 1.30 7.67 3.26
CA SER A 145 2.27 8.01 2.20
C SER A 145 1.82 7.46 0.84
N ILE A 146 1.25 6.26 0.82
CA ILE A 146 0.68 5.64 -0.38
C ILE A 146 -0.49 6.49 -0.92
N ASP A 147 -1.42 6.94 -0.06
CA ASP A 147 -2.55 7.78 -0.49
C ASP A 147 -2.11 9.17 -0.98
N ARG A 148 -1.07 9.75 -0.35
CA ARG A 148 -0.47 11.00 -0.82
C ARG A 148 0.11 10.85 -2.23
N MET A 149 0.80 9.75 -2.49
CA MET A 149 1.31 9.45 -3.84
C MET A 149 0.16 9.31 -4.85
N ALA A 150 -0.93 8.64 -4.45
CA ALA A 150 -2.11 8.45 -5.28
C ALA A 150 -2.78 9.78 -5.69
N VAL A 151 -2.91 10.73 -4.76
CA VAL A 151 -3.52 12.03 -5.07
C VAL A 151 -2.61 12.94 -5.89
N ILE A 152 -1.30 12.87 -5.68
CA ILE A 152 -0.32 13.56 -6.52
C ILE A 152 -0.41 13.04 -7.97
N ALA A 153 -0.46 11.71 -8.14
CA ALA A 153 -0.51 11.05 -9.44
C ALA A 153 -1.83 11.24 -10.20
N SER A 154 -2.96 11.12 -9.51
CA SER A 154 -4.29 11.28 -10.12
C SER A 154 -4.58 12.76 -10.42
N GLY A 155 -4.11 13.65 -9.56
CA GLY A 155 -4.46 15.07 -9.58
C GLY A 155 -5.90 15.35 -9.12
N ASP A 156 -6.62 14.34 -8.64
CA ASP A 156 -8.03 14.40 -8.26
C ASP A 156 -8.23 13.75 -6.89
N ALA A 157 -8.46 14.59 -5.87
CA ALA A 157 -8.68 14.11 -4.51
C ALA A 157 -10.00 13.35 -4.35
N ALA A 158 -11.04 13.68 -5.12
CA ALA A 158 -12.33 13.00 -5.02
C ALA A 158 -12.21 11.54 -5.43
N SER A 159 -11.56 11.27 -6.56
CA SER A 159 -11.29 9.90 -7.04
C SER A 159 -10.51 9.07 -6.00
N VAL A 160 -9.50 9.66 -5.35
CA VAL A 160 -8.71 8.97 -4.33
C VAL A 160 -9.54 8.70 -3.06
N ILE A 161 -10.40 9.64 -2.65
CA ILE A 161 -11.30 9.48 -1.50
C ILE A 161 -12.34 8.39 -1.78
N ASP A 162 -12.90 8.34 -2.98
CA ASP A 162 -13.85 7.30 -3.40
C ASP A 162 -13.22 5.89 -3.30
N GLN A 163 -11.93 5.77 -3.57
CA GLN A 163 -11.19 4.52 -3.37
C GLN A 163 -10.91 4.19 -1.90
N VAL A 164 -11.04 5.16 -0.99
CA VAL A 164 -10.84 4.97 0.47
C VAL A 164 -12.14 4.65 1.19
N VAL A 165 -13.24 5.32 0.83
CA VAL A 165 -14.52 5.23 1.54
C VAL A 165 -15.67 4.74 0.66
N GLY A 166 -15.38 4.24 -0.53
CA GLY A 166 -16.39 3.86 -1.51
C GLY A 166 -16.96 5.05 -2.31
N PRO A 167 -17.64 4.75 -3.43
CA PRO A 167 -18.26 5.74 -4.29
C PRO A 167 -19.43 6.46 -3.60
N PRO A 168 -19.89 7.61 -4.13
CA PRO A 168 -21.09 8.28 -3.65
C PRO A 168 -22.29 7.31 -3.56
N GLY A 169 -22.95 7.29 -2.40
CA GLY A 169 -24.09 6.41 -2.13
C GLY A 169 -23.75 5.04 -1.53
N SER A 170 -22.46 4.69 -1.38
CA SER A 170 -22.09 3.46 -0.68
C SER A 170 -22.30 3.58 0.84
N PRO A 171 -22.55 2.46 1.56
CA PRO A 171 -22.71 2.47 3.03
C PRO A 171 -21.51 3.08 3.76
N GLU A 172 -20.30 2.82 3.28
CA GLU A 172 -19.04 3.30 3.85
C GLU A 172 -18.91 4.83 3.73
N ARG A 173 -19.54 5.42 2.70
CA ARG A 173 -19.57 6.87 2.47
C ARG A 173 -20.36 7.62 3.54
N LEU A 174 -21.34 6.98 4.18
CA LEU A 174 -22.16 7.60 5.25
C LEU A 174 -21.30 8.04 6.43
N ALA A 175 -20.17 7.36 6.67
CA ALA A 175 -19.23 7.69 7.73
C ALA A 175 -18.06 8.57 7.27
N LEU A 176 -18.10 9.14 6.05
CA LEU A 176 -16.99 9.95 5.51
C LEU A 176 -16.58 11.08 6.47
N ALA A 177 -17.55 11.77 7.06
CA ALA A 177 -17.31 12.85 8.01
C ALA A 177 -16.64 12.38 9.32
N ALA A 178 -16.64 11.09 9.64
CA ALA A 178 -15.91 10.50 10.76
C ALA A 178 -14.61 9.82 10.32
N ASN A 179 -14.40 9.61 9.01
CA ASN A 179 -13.27 8.85 8.49
C ASN A 179 -11.95 9.65 8.62
N VAL A 180 -11.10 9.24 9.57
CA VAL A 180 -9.81 9.87 9.86
C VAL A 180 -8.87 9.84 8.67
N ARG A 181 -8.88 8.76 7.87
CA ARG A 181 -8.01 8.61 6.69
C ARG A 181 -8.38 9.60 5.61
N ALA A 182 -9.66 9.74 5.29
CA ALA A 182 -10.17 10.71 4.33
C ALA A 182 -9.90 12.16 4.78
N LYS A 183 -10.16 12.49 6.05
CA LYS A 183 -9.85 13.81 6.62
C LYS A 183 -8.37 14.17 6.46
N ARG A 184 -7.47 13.26 6.81
CA ARG A 184 -6.02 13.49 6.68
C ARG A 184 -5.58 13.68 5.24
N LEU A 185 -6.17 12.94 4.30
CA LEU A 185 -5.91 13.11 2.88
C LEU A 185 -6.35 14.50 2.40
N LEU A 186 -7.57 14.93 2.78
CA LEU A 186 -8.06 16.28 2.48
C LEU A 186 -7.15 17.36 3.08
N SER A 187 -6.76 17.23 4.36
CA SER A 187 -5.83 18.17 5.00
C SER A 187 -4.50 18.25 4.26
N PHE A 188 -3.99 17.12 3.73
CA PHE A 188 -2.79 17.14 2.90
C PHE A 188 -3.00 17.85 1.57
N VAL A 189 -4.10 17.59 0.87
CA VAL A 189 -4.40 18.25 -0.42
C VAL A 189 -4.55 19.77 -0.26
N MET A 190 -5.04 20.22 0.89
CA MET A 190 -5.17 21.65 1.21
C MET A 190 -3.87 22.29 1.75
N SER A 191 -2.80 21.52 1.95
CA SER A 191 -1.55 22.04 2.53
C SER A 191 -0.62 22.65 1.49
N SER A 192 0.29 23.51 1.95
CA SER A 192 1.39 24.03 1.11
C SER A 192 2.32 22.92 0.63
N GLU A 193 2.53 21.88 1.45
CA GLU A 193 3.37 20.72 1.12
C GLU A 193 2.89 20.03 -0.17
N TYR A 194 1.58 19.87 -0.35
CA TYR A 194 1.03 19.27 -1.57
C TYR A 194 1.31 20.13 -2.81
N LEU A 195 1.13 21.45 -2.71
CA LEU A 195 1.42 22.39 -3.80
C LEU A 195 2.92 22.40 -4.15
N GLU A 196 3.79 22.37 -3.15
CA GLU A 196 5.24 22.29 -3.32
C GLU A 196 5.66 20.99 -3.99
N LEU A 197 5.13 19.84 -3.56
CA LEU A 197 5.42 18.55 -4.16
C LEU A 197 4.98 18.51 -5.63
N ARG A 198 3.78 19.00 -5.94
CA ARG A 198 3.32 19.11 -7.33
C ARG A 198 4.22 20.01 -8.16
N ARG A 199 4.67 21.15 -7.61
CA ARG A 199 5.60 22.04 -8.30
C ARG A 199 6.96 21.39 -8.59
N LYS A 200 7.53 20.69 -7.60
CA LYS A 200 8.80 19.95 -7.75
C LYS A 200 8.73 18.87 -8.83
N LEU A 201 7.56 18.28 -8.99
CA LEU A 201 7.26 17.27 -10.01
C LEU A 201 6.80 17.86 -11.35
N GLY A 202 6.84 19.19 -11.53
CA GLY A 202 6.43 19.85 -12.77
C GLY A 202 4.91 19.89 -13.03
N MET A 203 4.10 19.57 -12.02
CA MET A 203 2.62 19.51 -12.07
C MET A 203 1.94 20.70 -11.38
N GLY A 204 2.69 21.76 -11.12
CA GLY A 204 2.17 23.00 -10.52
C GLY A 204 1.35 23.80 -11.55
N VAL A 205 0.20 24.31 -11.12
CA VAL A 205 -0.53 25.34 -11.88
C VAL A 205 0.26 26.63 -11.75
N ARG A 206 0.56 27.29 -12.87
CA ARG A 206 1.17 28.63 -12.88
C ARG A 206 0.10 29.69 -12.62
#